data_AF-A0A3B0YBP6-F1
#
_entry.id   AF-A0A3B0YBP6-F1
#
_cell.length_a   1.000
_cell.length_b   1.000
_cell.length_c   1.000
_cell.angle_alpha   90.00
_cell.angle_beta   90.00
_cell.angle_gamma   90.00
#
_symmetry.space_group_name_H-M   'P 1'
#
loop_
_entity.id
_entity.type
_entity.pdbx_description
1 polymer ?
#
loop_
_entity_poly.entity_id
_entity_poly.type
_entity_poly.pdbx_seq_one_letter_code
_entity_poly.pdbx_strand_id
1 'polypeptide(L)'
;MLNWDDPLGMSALVSNAPEEGHTAGQNVHPVVVDKALERLPNEAANSATSLAPVRAEDKRVINGQADINQLAPFKYPWAWKYFLNANKNHWTPLDINMAQDIQDYHHKLTPTERHVYENVLAYLTTSDILAMRNIGLAVMEKMSAPELQIYQARQVYEEALHTWTYQHCIETIGLEQGEIYNRYRVVPQIHHKIQIANRRLESILRPDIDFNDPDELDNFVMAYLFFAAVFEGCWFYNGFSPIFALQRRGLMKGTAEQLQYIMRDEVMHASFGIRTVRQIIVENNLTLNPQALRDMWDEAEAAEADYAAYLLNEPVLGYCADDHIAQFRYIANRRARQLGVDEPFAGAVCALPWLDEQSNVRKEKNFFETRVTEYQTGSALSWE
;
A
#
# COMPACT_ATOMS: atom_id res chain seq x y z
N MET A 1 16.05 3.13 -11.26
CA MET A 1 14.79 3.88 -11.40
C MET A 1 13.69 2.98 -10.86
N LEU A 2 12.89 3.40 -9.88
CA LEU A 2 11.68 2.64 -9.54
C LEU A 2 10.77 2.70 -10.78
N ASN A 3 10.45 1.56 -11.38
CA ASN A 3 9.45 1.52 -12.43
C ASN A 3 8.07 1.43 -11.76
N TRP A 4 7.34 2.55 -11.75
CA TRP A 4 6.01 2.65 -11.12
C TRP A 4 4.97 1.70 -11.71
N ASP A 5 5.13 1.35 -12.99
CA ASP A 5 4.20 0.43 -13.66
C ASP A 5 4.52 -1.03 -13.34
N ASP A 6 5.74 -1.29 -12.88
CA ASP A 6 6.29 -2.62 -12.64
C ASP A 6 7.37 -2.59 -11.54
N PRO A 7 6.98 -2.41 -10.27
CA PRO A 7 7.92 -2.26 -9.15
C PRO A 7 8.77 -3.52 -8.91
N LEU A 8 8.42 -4.64 -9.56
CA LEU A 8 9.16 -5.90 -9.52
C LEU A 8 9.99 -6.18 -10.79
N GLY A 9 9.85 -5.40 -11.87
CA GLY A 9 10.53 -5.62 -13.15
C GLY A 9 10.10 -6.90 -13.89
N MET A 10 8.84 -7.33 -13.77
CA MET A 10 8.31 -8.58 -14.34
C MET A 10 7.57 -8.45 -15.68
N SER A 11 7.48 -7.26 -16.29
CA SER A 11 6.70 -7.02 -17.53
C SER A 11 7.27 -7.66 -18.80
N ALA A 12 8.37 -8.40 -18.73
CA ALA A 12 8.84 -9.23 -19.83
C ALA A 12 9.54 -10.48 -19.32
N LEU A 13 8.79 -11.55 -19.01
CA LEU A 13 9.31 -12.92 -18.99
C LEU A 13 8.12 -13.90 -19.07
N VAL A 14 7.63 -14.11 -20.29
CA VAL A 14 6.91 -15.33 -20.66
C VAL A 14 7.93 -16.29 -21.28
N SER A 15 7.91 -17.52 -20.76
CA SER A 15 8.51 -18.76 -21.28
C SER A 15 9.91 -19.22 -20.82
N ASN A 16 9.89 -20.46 -20.31
CA ASN A 16 10.85 -21.57 -20.41
C ASN A 16 12.01 -21.74 -19.40
N ALA A 17 11.73 -22.62 -18.41
CA ALA A 17 12.53 -23.79 -17.92
C ALA A 17 13.90 -23.56 -17.22
N PRO A 18 14.53 -24.56 -16.54
CA PRO A 18 14.10 -25.92 -16.12
C PRO A 18 14.25 -26.20 -14.59
N GLU A 19 13.84 -27.41 -14.18
CA GLU A 19 14.05 -27.99 -12.85
C GLU A 19 15.55 -28.25 -12.55
N GLU A 20 16.01 -27.87 -11.35
CA GLU A 20 17.24 -28.42 -10.77
C GLU A 20 16.99 -28.94 -9.36
N GLY A 21 17.37 -30.21 -9.16
CA GLY A 21 17.23 -30.93 -7.90
C GLY A 21 18.33 -30.58 -6.91
N HIS A 22 17.97 -30.54 -5.63
CA HIS A 22 18.94 -30.48 -4.55
C HIS A 22 18.73 -31.59 -3.51
N THR A 23 19.83 -32.31 -3.32
CA THR A 23 20.08 -33.42 -2.40
C THR A 23 20.13 -32.94 -0.95
N ALA A 24 19.47 -33.68 -0.07
CA ALA A 24 19.45 -33.45 1.37
C ALA A 24 20.82 -33.75 2.03
N GLY A 25 21.28 -32.83 2.88
CA GLY A 25 22.39 -33.04 3.82
C GLY A 25 21.87 -33.05 5.25
N GLN A 26 22.16 -34.12 5.99
CA GLN A 26 21.77 -34.35 7.37
C GLN A 26 22.80 -33.83 8.39
N ASN A 27 22.30 -33.61 9.61
CA ASN A 27 22.90 -33.76 10.95
C ASN A 27 23.17 -32.49 11.75
N VAL A 28 22.34 -32.28 12.78
CA VAL A 28 22.76 -31.70 14.06
C VAL A 28 22.10 -32.48 15.20
N HIS A 29 22.90 -32.82 16.21
CA HIS A 29 22.58 -33.64 17.39
C HIS A 29 21.50 -33.03 18.30
N PRO A 30 20.67 -33.85 19.00
CA PRO A 30 19.77 -33.34 20.03
C PRO A 30 20.45 -33.28 21.41
N VAL A 31 20.29 -32.15 22.09
CA VAL A 31 20.54 -32.01 23.53
C VAL A 31 19.33 -32.54 24.28
N VAL A 32 19.55 -33.53 25.15
CA VAL A 32 18.53 -34.09 26.04
C VAL A 32 18.34 -33.14 27.22
N VAL A 33 17.10 -32.66 27.41
CA VAL A 33 16.66 -32.11 28.70
C VAL A 33 15.38 -32.84 29.08
N ASP A 34 15.53 -33.81 29.98
CA ASP A 34 14.44 -34.51 30.64
C ASP A 34 13.97 -33.67 31.83
N LYS A 35 12.68 -33.28 31.85
CA LYS A 35 11.89 -33.15 33.08
C LYS A 35 10.40 -32.92 32.80
N ALA A 36 9.65 -33.97 33.13
CA ALA A 36 8.32 -33.98 33.77
C ALA A 36 7.25 -33.04 33.21
N LEU A 37 6.42 -33.58 32.31
CA LEU A 37 5.03 -33.14 32.15
C LEU A 37 4.10 -34.22 32.66
N GLU A 38 3.31 -33.86 33.68
CA GLU A 38 2.23 -34.66 34.25
C GLU A 38 1.26 -35.07 33.14
N ARG A 39 0.87 -36.35 33.16
CA ARG A 39 -0.04 -36.95 32.18
C ARG A 39 -1.43 -36.34 32.34
N LEU A 40 -1.80 -35.47 31.40
CA LEU A 40 -3.20 -35.13 31.16
C LEU A 40 -3.97 -36.40 30.73
N PRO A 41 -5.26 -36.52 31.07
CA PRO A 41 -6.07 -37.69 30.75
C PRO A 41 -6.06 -37.98 29.25
N ASN A 42 -5.83 -39.26 28.94
CA ASN A 42 -5.69 -39.81 27.61
C ASN A 42 -7.06 -39.85 26.91
N GLU A 43 -7.58 -38.71 26.48
CA GLU A 43 -8.69 -38.63 25.54
C GLU A 43 -8.14 -38.52 24.12
N ALA A 44 -8.62 -39.43 23.27
CA ALA A 44 -8.28 -39.59 21.85
C ALA A 44 -6.93 -40.27 21.56
N ALA A 45 -6.92 -41.60 21.77
CA ALA A 45 -6.35 -42.49 20.76
C ALA A 45 -7.20 -42.38 19.47
N ASN A 46 -7.14 -41.23 18.79
CA ASN A 46 -7.62 -41.08 17.43
C ASN A 46 -6.45 -41.38 16.50
N SER A 47 -6.72 -42.21 15.50
CA SER A 47 -5.78 -42.68 14.48
C SER A 47 -4.77 -41.60 14.06
N ALA A 48 -3.49 -41.85 14.29
CA ALA A 48 -2.40 -41.09 13.68
C ALA A 48 -2.32 -41.42 12.18
N THR A 49 -3.36 -41.07 11.42
CA THR A 49 -3.31 -40.91 9.98
C THR A 49 -2.54 -39.62 9.71
N SER A 50 -1.29 -39.73 9.28
CA SER A 50 -0.51 -38.61 8.76
C SER A 50 -1.29 -37.94 7.62
N LEU A 51 -1.47 -36.62 7.68
CA LEU A 51 -2.06 -35.83 6.59
C LEU A 51 -1.15 -35.84 5.34
N ALA A 52 -1.75 -35.65 4.16
CA ALA A 52 -0.99 -35.52 2.92
C ALA A 52 -0.21 -34.19 2.89
N PRO A 53 0.98 -34.15 2.23
CA PRO A 53 1.72 -32.90 2.06
C PRO A 53 0.95 -31.86 1.24
N VAL A 54 1.11 -30.58 1.58
CA VAL A 54 0.56 -29.46 0.78
C VAL A 54 1.25 -29.36 -0.57
N ARG A 55 0.46 -29.24 -1.64
CA ARG A 55 0.93 -28.99 -3.01
C ARG A 55 0.68 -27.52 -3.38
N ALA A 56 1.54 -26.94 -4.21
CA ALA A 56 1.43 -25.52 -4.57
C ALA A 56 0.13 -25.25 -5.34
N GLU A 57 -0.24 -26.15 -6.24
CA GLU A 57 -1.44 -26.10 -7.08
C GLU A 57 -2.76 -26.09 -6.31
N ASP A 58 -2.76 -26.53 -5.05
CA ASP A 58 -3.96 -26.55 -4.19
C ASP A 58 -4.21 -25.19 -3.51
N LYS A 59 -3.19 -24.31 -3.47
CA LYS A 59 -3.34 -22.95 -2.94
C LYS A 59 -4.22 -22.10 -3.87
N ARG A 60 -4.97 -21.17 -3.30
CA ARG A 60 -5.79 -20.17 -4.02
C ARG A 60 -5.70 -18.83 -3.28
N VAL A 61 -5.97 -17.73 -3.97
CA VAL A 61 -6.00 -16.40 -3.30
C VAL A 61 -7.13 -16.37 -2.28
N ILE A 62 -8.32 -16.82 -2.67
CA ILE A 62 -9.52 -16.98 -1.84
C ILE A 62 -10.05 -18.41 -1.99
N ASN A 63 -10.87 -18.89 -1.05
CA ASN A 63 -11.49 -20.23 -1.08
C ASN A 63 -10.51 -21.43 -1.19
N GLY A 64 -9.21 -21.22 -0.95
CA GLY A 64 -8.21 -22.28 -0.93
C GLY A 64 -8.45 -23.27 0.20
N GLN A 65 -8.33 -24.56 -0.11
CA GLN A 65 -8.51 -25.66 0.86
C GLN A 65 -7.19 -26.29 1.30
N ALA A 66 -6.06 -25.77 0.81
CA ALA A 66 -4.74 -26.17 1.26
C ALA A 66 -4.50 -25.74 2.72
N ASP A 67 -3.68 -26.49 3.47
CA ASP A 67 -3.30 -26.08 4.83
C ASP A 67 -2.55 -24.74 4.79
N ILE A 68 -3.26 -23.69 5.22
CA ILE A 68 -2.78 -22.31 5.21
C ILE A 68 -1.57 -22.10 6.11
N ASN A 69 -1.34 -22.98 7.10
CA ASN A 69 -0.21 -22.86 8.02
C ASN A 69 1.13 -23.22 7.35
N GLN A 70 1.10 -23.88 6.19
CA GLN A 70 2.31 -24.32 5.50
C GLN A 70 2.77 -23.29 4.44
N LEU A 71 3.82 -22.54 4.79
CA LEU A 71 4.36 -21.48 3.92
C LEU A 71 4.81 -22.00 2.54
N ALA A 72 5.57 -23.09 2.50
CA ALA A 72 6.08 -23.70 1.28
C ALA A 72 5.31 -24.99 0.94
N PRO A 73 5.19 -25.39 -0.34
CA PRO A 73 5.70 -24.70 -1.52
C PRO A 73 4.88 -23.44 -1.88
N PHE A 74 5.51 -22.49 -2.59
CA PHE A 74 4.86 -21.25 -3.03
C PHE A 74 4.08 -21.47 -4.32
N LYS A 75 2.83 -20.99 -4.35
CA LYS A 75 2.07 -20.78 -5.59
C LYS A 75 2.27 -19.35 -6.11
N TYR A 76 2.42 -18.39 -5.21
CA TYR A 76 2.56 -16.98 -5.54
C TYR A 76 3.95 -16.44 -5.14
N PRO A 77 5.04 -16.85 -5.82
CA PRO A 77 6.39 -16.40 -5.48
C PRO A 77 6.56 -14.88 -5.60
N TRP A 78 5.71 -14.21 -6.38
CA TRP A 78 5.67 -12.76 -6.47
C TRP A 78 5.27 -12.08 -5.16
N ALA A 79 4.38 -12.69 -4.37
CA ALA A 79 3.96 -12.15 -3.07
C ALA A 79 5.14 -12.17 -2.08
N TRP A 80 5.91 -13.26 -2.08
CA TRP A 80 7.14 -13.35 -1.30
C TRP A 80 8.17 -12.30 -1.72
N LYS A 81 8.29 -12.02 -3.03
CA LYS A 81 9.18 -10.96 -3.52
C LYS A 81 8.76 -9.57 -3.03
N TYR A 82 7.47 -9.28 -2.98
CA TYR A 82 6.96 -8.04 -2.37
C TYR A 82 7.36 -7.94 -0.89
N PHE A 83 7.15 -9.01 -0.12
CA PHE A 83 7.58 -9.06 1.29
C PHE A 83 9.08 -8.79 1.46
N LEU A 84 9.94 -9.44 0.67
CA LEU A 84 11.38 -9.23 0.75
C LEU A 84 11.79 -7.80 0.35
N ASN A 85 11.10 -7.19 -0.62
CA ASN A 85 11.38 -5.82 -1.03
C ASN A 85 10.92 -4.80 0.00
N ALA A 86 9.74 -4.98 0.60
CA ALA A 86 9.23 -4.14 1.68
C ALA A 86 10.15 -4.15 2.91
N ASN A 87 10.73 -5.30 3.27
CA ASN A 87 11.70 -5.36 4.37
C ASN A 87 13.00 -4.58 4.08
N LYS A 88 13.44 -4.49 2.81
CA LYS A 88 14.60 -3.66 2.42
C LYS A 88 14.31 -2.17 2.48
N ASN A 89 13.03 -1.80 2.49
CA ASN A 89 12.55 -0.43 2.49
C ASN A 89 12.32 0.12 3.90
N HIS A 90 12.63 -0.62 4.98
CA HIS A 90 12.35 -0.15 6.33
C HIS A 90 12.95 1.25 6.63
N TRP A 91 12.16 2.09 7.28
CA TRP A 91 12.48 3.46 7.68
C TRP A 91 11.67 3.83 8.92
N THR A 92 12.02 4.94 9.58
CA THR A 92 11.22 5.52 10.67
C THR A 92 11.12 7.03 10.51
N PRO A 93 10.00 7.67 10.93
CA PRO A 93 9.87 9.14 10.86
C PRO A 93 10.90 9.85 11.76
N LEU A 94 11.39 9.20 12.82
CA LEU A 94 12.39 9.77 13.72
C LEU A 94 13.77 9.96 13.09
N ASP A 95 14.05 9.28 11.98
CA ASP A 95 15.31 9.42 11.26
C ASP A 95 15.36 10.69 10.39
N ILE A 96 14.25 11.43 10.30
CA ILE A 96 14.09 12.58 9.40
C ILE A 96 14.05 13.87 10.21
N ASN A 97 14.90 14.84 9.85
CA ASN A 97 15.04 16.09 10.60
C ASN A 97 13.96 17.10 10.20
N MET A 98 13.15 17.48 11.19
CA MET A 98 12.02 18.40 11.03
C MET A 98 12.30 19.84 11.50
N ALA A 99 13.53 20.17 11.92
CA ALA A 99 13.85 21.48 12.49
C ALA A 99 13.60 22.65 11.50
N GLN A 100 13.89 22.44 10.22
CA GLN A 100 13.63 23.45 9.19
C GLN A 100 12.13 23.60 8.92
N ASP A 101 11.36 22.51 8.96
CA ASP A 101 9.91 22.51 8.74
C ASP A 101 9.18 23.34 9.80
N ILE A 102 9.64 23.30 11.06
CA ILE A 102 9.13 24.18 12.13
C ILE A 102 9.29 25.66 11.71
N GLN A 103 10.48 26.04 11.26
CA GLN A 103 10.76 27.42 10.83
C GLN A 103 9.95 27.80 9.59
N ASP A 104 9.83 26.89 8.63
CA ASP A 104 9.08 27.12 7.40
C ASP A 104 7.59 27.33 7.69
N TYR A 105 6.98 26.47 8.50
CA TYR A 105 5.56 26.55 8.85
C TYR A 105 5.21 27.85 9.58
N HIS A 106 5.99 28.20 10.61
CA HIS A 106 5.71 29.35 11.48
C HIS A 106 6.08 30.71 10.85
N HIS A 107 7.03 30.75 9.91
CA HIS A 107 7.58 32.03 9.42
C HIS A 107 7.59 32.20 7.90
N LYS A 108 7.43 31.15 7.10
CA LYS A 108 7.52 31.25 5.63
C LYS A 108 6.24 30.89 4.90
N LEU A 109 5.47 29.92 5.40
CA LEU A 109 4.21 29.54 4.76
C LEU A 109 3.20 30.70 4.82
N THR A 110 2.55 30.95 3.69
CA THR A 110 1.37 31.81 3.58
C THR A 110 0.16 31.14 4.25
N PRO A 111 -0.91 31.90 4.56
CA PRO A 111 -2.15 31.31 5.06
C PRO A 111 -2.71 30.21 4.13
N THR A 112 -2.67 30.43 2.82
CA THR A 112 -3.11 29.47 1.80
C THR A 112 -2.27 28.19 1.83
N GLU A 113 -0.95 28.29 1.98
CA GLU A 113 -0.08 27.11 2.06
C GLU A 113 -0.23 26.36 3.39
N ARG A 114 -0.50 27.05 4.50
CA ARG A 114 -0.85 26.39 5.77
C ARG A 114 -2.18 25.65 5.67
N HIS A 115 -3.18 26.25 5.03
CA HIS A 115 -4.45 25.57 4.73
C HIS A 115 -4.22 24.28 3.94
N VAL A 116 -3.40 24.32 2.88
CA VAL A 116 -3.03 23.12 2.12
C VAL A 116 -2.32 22.09 3.01
N TYR A 117 -1.28 22.51 3.74
CA TYR A 117 -0.48 21.62 4.57
C TYR A 117 -1.32 20.87 5.62
N GLU A 118 -2.14 21.60 6.38
CA GLU A 118 -2.95 21.05 7.45
C GLU A 118 -4.06 20.14 6.92
N ASN A 119 -4.70 20.49 5.80
CA ASN A 119 -5.77 19.65 5.22
C ASN A 119 -5.21 18.37 4.58
N VAL A 120 -4.01 18.41 4.00
CA VAL A 120 -3.34 17.18 3.55
C VAL A 120 -3.09 16.25 4.74
N LEU A 121 -2.50 16.74 5.83
CA LEU A 121 -2.26 15.92 7.03
C LEU A 121 -3.57 15.36 7.62
N ALA A 122 -4.60 16.19 7.70
CA ALA A 122 -5.91 15.78 8.21
C ALA A 122 -6.58 14.68 7.38
N TYR A 123 -6.45 14.75 6.05
CA TYR A 123 -6.94 13.70 5.16
C TYR A 123 -6.12 12.42 5.32
N LEU A 124 -4.80 12.51 5.24
CA LEU A 124 -3.91 11.34 5.22
C LEU A 124 -3.94 10.56 6.54
N THR A 125 -3.94 11.24 7.69
CA THR A 125 -3.94 10.56 8.99
C THR A 125 -5.15 9.65 9.21
N THR A 126 -6.33 10.07 8.74
CA THR A 126 -7.54 9.23 8.80
C THR A 126 -7.50 8.13 7.75
N SER A 127 -6.94 8.43 6.58
CA SER A 127 -6.99 7.54 5.44
C SER A 127 -6.08 6.32 5.60
N ASP A 128 -4.86 6.48 6.10
CA ASP A 128 -3.97 5.34 6.38
C ASP A 128 -4.54 4.41 7.47
N ILE A 129 -5.30 4.94 8.44
CA ILE A 129 -6.06 4.10 9.39
C ILE A 129 -7.13 3.27 8.65
N LEU A 130 -7.79 3.83 7.63
CA LEU A 130 -8.75 3.09 6.82
C LEU A 130 -8.08 2.05 5.92
N ALA A 131 -6.94 2.37 5.31
CA ALA A 131 -6.13 1.41 4.56
C ALA A 131 -5.73 0.24 5.46
N MET A 132 -5.18 0.52 6.65
CA MET A 132 -4.82 -0.49 7.65
C MET A 132 -6.02 -1.39 8.01
N ARG A 133 -7.19 -0.80 8.26
CA ARG A 133 -8.42 -1.57 8.59
C ARG A 133 -8.87 -2.43 7.42
N ASN A 134 -8.83 -1.90 6.19
CA ASN A 134 -9.16 -2.66 5.00
C ASN A 134 -8.24 -3.88 4.84
N ILE A 135 -6.93 -3.68 4.89
CA ILE A 135 -5.96 -4.75 4.71
C ILE A 135 -6.03 -5.74 5.86
N GLY A 136 -5.94 -5.27 7.10
CA GLY A 136 -5.79 -6.13 8.28
C GLY A 136 -7.08 -6.85 8.70
N LEU A 137 -8.26 -6.27 8.43
CA LEU A 137 -9.53 -6.80 8.93
C LEU A 137 -10.46 -7.34 7.83
N ALA A 138 -10.35 -6.85 6.59
CA ALA A 138 -11.26 -7.25 5.51
C ALA A 138 -10.57 -8.08 4.42
N VAL A 139 -9.40 -7.67 3.93
CA VAL A 139 -8.76 -8.33 2.78
C VAL A 139 -7.88 -9.50 3.20
N MET A 140 -6.94 -9.30 4.13
CA MET A 140 -6.00 -10.33 4.58
C MET A 140 -6.71 -11.55 5.17
N GLU A 141 -7.82 -11.31 5.88
CA GLU A 141 -8.63 -12.37 6.50
C GLU A 141 -9.25 -13.32 5.45
N LYS A 142 -9.64 -12.78 4.28
CA LYS A 142 -10.23 -13.54 3.17
C LYS A 142 -9.19 -14.29 2.33
N MET A 143 -7.90 -14.00 2.53
CA MET A 143 -6.83 -14.67 1.78
C MET A 143 -6.56 -16.07 2.31
N SER A 144 -6.48 -17.05 1.41
CA SER A 144 -6.27 -18.47 1.73
C SER A 144 -4.88 -19.01 1.36
N ALA A 145 -3.90 -18.12 1.14
CA ALA A 145 -2.50 -18.51 0.90
C ALA A 145 -1.53 -17.73 1.80
N PRO A 146 -0.63 -18.42 2.54
CA PRO A 146 0.20 -17.78 3.56
C PRO A 146 1.18 -16.76 2.99
N GLU A 147 1.75 -17.00 1.80
CA GLU A 147 2.68 -16.05 1.19
C GLU A 147 2.04 -14.69 0.87
N LEU A 148 0.71 -14.63 0.67
CA LEU A 148 -0.02 -13.37 0.51
C LEU A 148 -0.25 -12.70 1.86
N GLN A 149 -0.72 -13.46 2.85
CA GLN A 149 -0.98 -12.96 4.21
C GLN A 149 0.28 -12.39 4.87
N ILE A 150 1.46 -12.98 4.62
CA ILE A 150 2.73 -12.47 5.15
C ILE A 150 3.08 -11.09 4.56
N TYR A 151 2.83 -10.87 3.26
CA TYR A 151 3.01 -9.53 2.71
C TYR A 151 1.96 -8.55 3.25
N GLN A 152 0.69 -8.94 3.32
CA GLN A 152 -0.36 -8.09 3.91
C GLN A 152 -0.05 -7.71 5.36
N ALA A 153 0.51 -8.63 6.15
CA ALA A 153 0.95 -8.31 7.51
C ALA A 153 2.07 -7.25 7.53
N ARG A 154 2.97 -7.28 6.53
CA ARG A 154 3.98 -6.24 6.35
C ARG A 154 3.35 -4.91 5.91
N GLN A 155 2.40 -4.92 4.97
CA GLN A 155 1.66 -3.73 4.57
C GLN A 155 0.92 -3.11 5.76
N VAL A 156 0.21 -3.89 6.59
CA VAL A 156 -0.45 -3.40 7.82
C VAL A 156 0.52 -2.68 8.76
N TYR A 157 1.75 -3.21 8.90
CA TYR A 157 2.79 -2.53 9.66
C TYR A 157 3.21 -1.21 9.01
N GLU A 158 3.33 -1.16 7.69
CA GLU A 158 3.65 0.06 6.93
C GLU A 158 2.53 1.11 7.10
N GLU A 159 1.25 0.74 7.05
CA GLU A 159 0.14 1.69 7.33
C GLU A 159 0.19 2.28 8.76
N ALA A 160 0.59 1.45 9.74
CA ALA A 160 0.80 1.92 11.11
C ALA A 160 2.01 2.87 11.21
N LEU A 161 3.08 2.59 10.45
CA LEU A 161 4.25 3.45 10.32
C LEU A 161 3.90 4.79 9.65
N HIS A 162 3.05 4.79 8.62
CA HIS A 162 2.55 6.00 7.98
C HIS A 162 1.71 6.84 8.96
N THR A 163 0.81 6.19 9.71
CA THR A 163 0.02 6.86 10.76
C THR A 163 0.92 7.52 11.80
N TRP A 164 1.97 6.83 12.25
CA TRP A 164 2.97 7.39 13.16
C TRP A 164 3.71 8.59 12.56
N THR A 165 4.00 8.54 11.26
CA THR A 165 4.66 9.63 10.51
C THR A 165 3.82 10.91 10.52
N TYR A 166 2.51 10.82 10.27
CA TYR A 166 1.65 12.01 10.34
C TYR A 166 1.56 12.56 11.77
N GLN A 167 1.46 11.69 12.78
CA GLN A 167 1.50 12.12 14.18
C GLN A 167 2.82 12.86 14.49
N HIS A 168 3.96 12.33 14.02
CA HIS A 168 5.25 12.96 14.20
C HIS A 168 5.29 14.37 13.60
N CYS A 169 4.73 14.55 12.39
CA CYS A 169 4.61 15.87 11.77
C CYS A 169 3.73 16.83 12.59
N ILE A 170 2.53 16.38 12.98
CA ILE A 170 1.56 17.16 13.75
C ILE A 170 2.15 17.63 15.08
N GLU A 171 2.77 16.73 15.84
CA GLU A 171 3.40 17.03 17.13
C GLU A 171 4.60 17.97 16.98
N THR A 172 5.46 17.72 15.99
CA THR A 172 6.70 18.48 15.83
C THR A 172 6.45 19.91 15.38
N ILE A 173 5.49 20.12 14.49
CA ILE A 173 5.08 21.46 14.05
C ILE A 173 4.30 22.19 15.15
N GLY A 174 3.62 21.45 16.03
CA GLY A 174 2.79 22.00 17.10
C GLY A 174 1.37 22.35 16.65
N LEU A 175 0.79 21.53 15.75
CA LEU A 175 -0.59 21.69 15.30
C LEU A 175 -1.57 21.25 16.40
N GLU A 176 -2.78 21.82 16.40
CA GLU A 176 -3.84 21.41 17.32
C GLU A 176 -4.40 20.05 16.88
N GLN A 177 -4.08 19.00 17.65
CA GLN A 177 -4.40 17.63 17.29
C GLN A 177 -5.91 17.40 17.16
N GLY A 178 -6.71 17.90 18.09
CA GLY A 178 -8.17 17.69 18.09
C GLY A 178 -8.83 18.22 16.82
N GLU A 179 -8.39 19.38 16.34
CA GLU A 179 -8.85 20.02 15.12
C GLU A 179 -8.44 19.19 13.90
N ILE A 180 -7.15 18.88 13.72
CA ILE A 180 -6.63 18.10 12.59
C ILE A 180 -7.33 16.74 12.49
N TYR A 181 -7.41 15.99 13.59
CA TYR A 181 -8.03 14.66 13.62
C TYR A 181 -9.54 14.69 13.43
N ASN A 182 -10.21 15.83 13.67
CA ASN A 182 -11.66 15.93 13.53
C ASN A 182 -12.11 16.44 12.14
N ARG A 183 -11.20 16.99 11.31
CA ARG A 183 -11.54 17.52 9.98
C ARG A 183 -12.21 16.51 9.06
N TYR A 184 -11.85 15.22 9.12
CA TYR A 184 -12.53 14.19 8.31
C TYR A 184 -14.02 14.05 8.63
N ARG A 185 -14.48 14.54 9.78
CA ARG A 185 -15.89 14.52 10.21
C ARG A 185 -16.63 15.81 9.90
N VAL A 186 -15.92 16.94 9.84
CA VAL A 186 -16.54 18.28 9.78
C VAL A 186 -16.29 19.03 8.47
N VAL A 187 -15.27 18.64 7.69
CA VAL A 187 -15.01 19.18 6.36
C VAL A 187 -15.72 18.29 5.33
N PRO A 188 -16.77 18.78 4.63
CA PRO A 188 -17.59 17.94 3.76
C PRO A 188 -16.81 17.22 2.67
N GLN A 189 -15.81 17.86 2.07
CA GLN A 189 -15.03 17.33 0.96
C GLN A 189 -14.09 16.19 1.41
N ILE A 190 -13.50 16.32 2.60
CA ILE A 190 -12.71 15.23 3.21
C ILE A 190 -13.67 14.11 3.63
N HIS A 191 -14.79 14.47 4.27
CA HIS A 191 -15.78 13.50 4.74
C HIS A 191 -16.36 12.65 3.61
N HIS A 192 -16.64 13.26 2.46
CA HIS A 192 -17.20 12.56 1.30
C HIS A 192 -16.27 11.45 0.79
N LYS A 193 -14.97 11.75 0.60
CA LYS A 193 -13.97 10.72 0.24
C LYS A 193 -13.92 9.57 1.25
N ILE A 194 -13.94 9.91 2.54
CA ILE A 194 -13.92 8.94 3.65
C ILE A 194 -15.19 8.09 3.69
N GLN A 195 -16.37 8.67 3.40
CA GLN A 195 -17.63 7.94 3.34
C GLN A 195 -17.65 6.91 2.21
N ILE A 196 -17.14 7.27 1.02
CA ILE A 196 -17.02 6.34 -0.12
C ILE A 196 -16.16 5.13 0.30
N ALA A 197 -15.00 5.38 0.91
CA ALA A 197 -14.12 4.30 1.37
C ALA A 197 -14.75 3.43 2.47
N ASN A 198 -15.40 4.04 3.47
CA ASN A 198 -16.09 3.29 4.52
C ASN A 198 -17.21 2.42 3.95
N ARG A 199 -18.03 2.94 3.02
CA ARG A 199 -19.10 2.15 2.39
C ARG A 199 -18.57 0.91 1.67
N ARG A 200 -17.42 1.02 1.00
CA ARG A 200 -16.74 -0.12 0.36
C ARG A 200 -16.19 -1.09 1.42
N LEU A 201 -15.49 -0.59 2.43
CA LEU A 201 -14.94 -1.40 3.52
C LEU A 201 -16.02 -2.17 4.28
N GLU A 202 -17.10 -1.50 4.69
CA GLU A 202 -18.21 -2.11 5.44
C GLU A 202 -18.88 -3.25 4.67
N SER A 203 -18.94 -3.16 3.34
CA SER A 203 -19.49 -4.23 2.50
C SER A 203 -18.68 -5.53 2.54
N ILE A 204 -17.37 -5.43 2.79
CA ILE A 204 -16.43 -6.56 2.79
C ILE A 204 -15.88 -6.93 4.18
N LEU A 205 -16.19 -6.16 5.22
CA LEU A 205 -15.79 -6.43 6.60
C LEU A 205 -16.67 -7.50 7.27
N ARG A 206 -17.56 -8.14 6.51
CA ARG A 206 -18.53 -9.10 7.05
C ARG A 206 -17.91 -10.50 7.18
N PRO A 207 -18.16 -11.22 8.29
CA PRO A 207 -17.63 -12.57 8.49
C PRO A 207 -18.36 -13.63 7.65
N ASP A 208 -19.57 -13.35 7.18
CA ASP A 208 -20.49 -14.28 6.50
C ASP A 208 -20.44 -14.22 4.97
N ILE A 209 -19.41 -13.61 4.39
CA ILE A 209 -19.21 -13.53 2.93
C ILE A 209 -18.96 -14.92 2.35
N ASP A 210 -19.83 -15.36 1.44
CA ASP A 210 -19.67 -16.60 0.68
C ASP A 210 -19.20 -16.29 -0.75
N PHE A 211 -17.93 -16.57 -1.05
CA PHE A 211 -17.36 -16.34 -2.38
C PHE A 211 -17.84 -17.34 -3.45
N ASN A 212 -18.71 -18.30 -3.11
CA ASN A 212 -19.44 -19.08 -4.13
C ASN A 212 -20.66 -18.33 -4.65
N ASP A 213 -21.13 -17.29 -3.94
CA ASP A 213 -22.10 -16.34 -4.45
C ASP A 213 -21.40 -15.35 -5.40
N PRO A 214 -21.78 -15.30 -6.70
CA PRO A 214 -21.17 -14.39 -7.66
C PRO A 214 -21.28 -12.91 -7.26
N ASP A 215 -22.36 -12.50 -6.60
CA ASP A 215 -22.58 -11.11 -6.22
C ASP A 215 -21.65 -10.69 -5.08
N GLU A 216 -21.41 -11.59 -4.13
CA GLU A 216 -20.45 -11.38 -3.03
C GLU A 216 -19.00 -11.37 -3.53
N LEU A 217 -18.66 -12.26 -4.47
CA LEU A 217 -17.35 -12.28 -5.12
C LEU A 217 -17.09 -10.99 -5.92
N ASP A 218 -18.06 -10.55 -6.72
CA ASP A 218 -17.96 -9.29 -7.48
C ASP A 218 -17.81 -8.09 -6.54
N ASN A 219 -18.63 -8.00 -5.49
CA ASN A 219 -18.53 -6.94 -4.50
C ASN A 219 -17.15 -6.91 -3.82
N PHE A 220 -16.62 -8.06 -3.41
CA PHE A 220 -15.29 -8.14 -2.81
C PHE A 220 -14.20 -7.68 -3.77
N VAL A 221 -14.24 -8.15 -5.01
CA VAL A 221 -13.26 -7.78 -6.04
C VAL A 221 -13.33 -6.29 -6.33
N MET A 222 -14.53 -5.71 -6.49
CA MET A 222 -14.72 -4.29 -6.75
C MET A 222 -14.30 -3.41 -5.56
N ALA A 223 -14.61 -3.83 -4.32
CA ALA A 223 -14.17 -3.11 -3.12
C ALA A 223 -12.65 -3.15 -2.95
N TYR A 224 -12.02 -4.32 -3.12
CA TYR A 224 -10.57 -4.41 -3.04
C TYR A 224 -9.87 -3.66 -4.18
N LEU A 225 -10.43 -3.72 -5.39
CA LEU A 225 -9.94 -2.92 -6.52
C LEU A 225 -10.02 -1.42 -6.23
N PHE A 226 -11.11 -0.94 -5.61
CA PHE A 226 -11.22 0.44 -5.18
C PHE A 226 -10.07 0.82 -4.24
N PHE A 227 -9.81 0.04 -3.19
CA PHE A 227 -8.71 0.35 -2.26
C PHE A 227 -7.34 0.35 -2.97
N ALA A 228 -7.06 -0.67 -3.78
CA ALA A 228 -5.76 -0.80 -4.43
C ALA A 228 -5.53 0.24 -5.56
N ALA A 229 -6.52 0.44 -6.44
CA ALA A 229 -6.36 1.26 -7.64
C ALA A 229 -6.76 2.71 -7.42
N VAL A 230 -7.80 2.99 -6.63
CA VAL A 230 -8.29 4.35 -6.37
C VAL A 230 -7.67 4.92 -5.11
N PHE A 231 -7.88 4.27 -3.96
CA PHE A 231 -7.55 4.83 -2.65
C PHE A 231 -6.03 5.00 -2.48
N GLU A 232 -5.28 3.91 -2.52
CA GLU A 232 -3.81 3.90 -2.46
C GLU A 232 -3.21 4.32 -3.82
N GLY A 233 -3.75 3.72 -4.90
CA GLY A 233 -3.19 3.88 -6.25
C GLY A 233 -3.34 5.27 -6.88
N CYS A 234 -4.35 6.05 -6.50
CA CYS A 234 -4.60 7.39 -7.04
C CYS A 234 -4.68 8.46 -5.95
N TRP A 235 -5.60 8.37 -4.99
CA TRP A 235 -5.84 9.43 -4.01
C TRP A 235 -4.64 9.68 -3.08
N PHE A 236 -3.91 8.65 -2.65
CA PHE A 236 -2.69 8.85 -1.87
C PHE A 236 -1.59 9.46 -2.73
N TYR A 237 -1.35 8.87 -3.89
CA TYR A 237 -0.36 9.36 -4.85
C TYR A 237 -0.56 10.85 -5.19
N ASN A 238 -1.79 11.24 -5.43
CA ASN A 238 -2.17 12.63 -5.71
C ASN A 238 -2.17 13.49 -4.43
N GLY A 239 -2.57 12.91 -3.29
CA GLY A 239 -2.62 13.55 -1.98
C GLY A 239 -1.26 14.01 -1.44
N PHE A 240 -0.15 13.40 -1.89
CA PHE A 240 1.21 13.84 -1.53
C PHE A 240 1.70 15.03 -2.35
N SER A 241 1.19 15.19 -3.58
CA SER A 241 1.65 16.20 -4.54
C SER A 241 1.60 17.67 -4.05
N PRO A 242 0.59 18.12 -3.26
CA PRO A 242 0.60 19.47 -2.71
C PRO A 242 1.81 19.75 -1.80
N ILE A 243 2.25 18.76 -1.02
CA ILE A 243 3.42 18.89 -0.14
C ILE A 243 4.72 18.88 -0.96
N PHE A 244 4.79 18.06 -2.00
CA PHE A 244 5.92 18.10 -2.94
C PHE A 244 6.02 19.42 -3.71
N ALA A 245 4.90 20.08 -4.00
CA ALA A 245 4.92 21.43 -4.57
C ALA A 245 5.59 22.45 -3.63
N LEU A 246 5.37 22.34 -2.30
CA LEU A 246 6.11 23.13 -1.29
C LEU A 246 7.60 22.76 -1.27
N GLN A 247 7.91 21.46 -1.28
CA GLN A 247 9.29 20.95 -1.27
C GLN A 247 10.13 21.47 -2.43
N ARG A 248 9.55 21.54 -3.63
CA ARG A 248 10.21 22.08 -4.84
C ARG A 248 10.61 23.54 -4.71
N ARG A 249 9.99 24.27 -3.78
CA ARG A 249 10.32 25.65 -3.41
C ARG A 249 11.25 25.73 -2.19
N GLY A 250 11.73 24.60 -1.71
CA GLY A 250 12.61 24.49 -0.54
C GLY A 250 11.89 24.58 0.80
N LEU A 251 10.57 24.41 0.84
CA LEU A 251 9.73 24.50 2.03
C LEU A 251 9.26 23.12 2.50
N MET A 252 9.13 22.91 3.80
CA MET A 252 8.57 21.68 4.39
C MET A 252 9.28 20.40 3.93
N LYS A 253 10.62 20.47 3.83
CA LYS A 253 11.43 19.41 3.22
C LYS A 253 11.44 18.12 4.03
N GLY A 254 11.38 18.19 5.36
CA GLY A 254 11.33 17.02 6.23
C GLY A 254 9.98 16.30 6.16
N THR A 255 8.87 17.04 6.08
CA THR A 255 7.55 16.47 5.83
C THR A 255 7.54 15.80 4.46
N ALA A 256 8.04 16.49 3.44
CA ALA A 256 8.07 15.95 2.09
C ALA A 256 8.96 14.70 1.98
N GLU A 257 10.11 14.67 2.66
CA GLU A 257 10.96 13.49 2.72
C GLU A 257 10.25 12.28 3.36
N GLN A 258 9.51 12.50 4.44
CA GLN A 258 8.64 11.46 5.03
C GLN A 258 7.61 10.95 4.02
N LEU A 259 6.93 11.84 3.29
CA LEU A 259 5.95 11.44 2.26
C LEU A 259 6.59 10.75 1.05
N GLN A 260 7.88 10.99 0.75
CA GLN A 260 8.59 10.25 -0.29
C GLN A 260 8.81 8.78 0.12
N TYR A 261 9.10 8.53 1.41
CA TYR A 261 9.19 7.16 1.92
C TYR A 261 7.82 6.46 1.85
N ILE A 262 6.76 7.12 2.33
CA ILE A 262 5.38 6.61 2.22
C ILE A 262 5.04 6.29 0.76
N MET A 263 5.27 7.22 -0.17
CA MET A 263 4.95 7.01 -1.59
C MET A 263 5.70 5.84 -2.23
N ARG A 264 6.93 5.55 -1.79
CA ARG A 264 7.67 4.36 -2.24
C ARG A 264 7.00 3.07 -1.76
N ASP A 265 6.45 3.09 -0.55
CA ASP A 265 5.77 1.95 0.05
C ASP A 265 4.39 1.76 -0.63
N GLU A 266 3.61 2.84 -0.81
CA GLU A 266 2.31 2.86 -1.51
C GLU A 266 2.35 2.30 -2.94
N VAL A 267 3.47 2.45 -3.62
CA VAL A 267 3.64 1.92 -4.98
C VAL A 267 3.73 0.40 -4.97
N MET A 268 4.30 -0.19 -3.93
CA MET A 268 4.23 -1.64 -3.74
C MET A 268 2.82 -2.05 -3.34
N HIS A 269 2.15 -1.29 -2.46
CA HIS A 269 0.80 -1.59 -1.99
C HIS A 269 -0.21 -1.65 -3.13
N ALA A 270 -0.32 -0.57 -3.91
CA ALA A 270 -1.22 -0.48 -5.06
C ALA A 270 -0.93 -1.58 -6.10
N SER A 271 0.36 -1.84 -6.38
CA SER A 271 0.74 -2.86 -7.36
C SER A 271 0.46 -4.29 -6.87
N PHE A 272 0.68 -4.57 -5.59
CA PHE A 272 0.31 -5.86 -4.97
C PHE A 272 -1.21 -6.06 -4.98
N GLY A 273 -1.98 -5.04 -4.59
CA GLY A 273 -3.43 -5.09 -4.57
C GLY A 273 -4.03 -5.34 -5.96
N ILE A 274 -3.61 -4.57 -6.97
CA ILE A 274 -4.04 -4.77 -8.36
C ILE A 274 -3.64 -6.16 -8.86
N ARG A 275 -2.42 -6.63 -8.58
CA ARG A 275 -1.98 -7.98 -8.98
C ARG A 275 -2.80 -9.07 -8.31
N THR A 276 -3.16 -8.89 -7.04
CA THR A 276 -3.99 -9.84 -6.30
C THR A 276 -5.41 -9.89 -6.87
N VAL A 277 -6.01 -8.74 -7.16
CA VAL A 277 -7.31 -8.64 -7.85
C VAL A 277 -7.27 -9.38 -9.18
N ARG A 278 -6.25 -9.15 -10.01
CA ARG A 278 -6.07 -9.87 -11.29
C ARG A 278 -5.98 -11.39 -11.07
N GLN A 279 -5.27 -11.82 -10.04
CA GLN A 279 -5.15 -13.24 -9.72
C GLN A 279 -6.50 -13.85 -9.30
N ILE A 280 -7.32 -13.14 -8.51
CA ILE A 280 -8.67 -13.57 -8.14
C ILE A 280 -9.55 -13.70 -9.39
N ILE A 281 -9.50 -12.71 -10.30
CA ILE A 281 -10.25 -12.72 -11.56
C ILE A 281 -9.90 -13.97 -12.38
N VAL A 282 -8.61 -14.27 -12.54
CA VAL A 282 -8.14 -15.45 -13.29
C VAL A 282 -8.56 -16.75 -12.62
N GLU A 283 -8.42 -16.87 -11.30
CA GLU A 283 -8.72 -18.13 -10.59
C GLU A 283 -10.20 -18.47 -10.52
N ASN A 284 -11.07 -17.47 -10.62
CA ASN A 284 -12.51 -17.63 -10.51
C ASN A 284 -13.24 -17.41 -11.86
N ASN A 285 -12.50 -17.18 -12.95
CA ASN A 285 -13.05 -16.83 -14.27
C ASN A 285 -14.07 -15.67 -14.20
N LEU A 286 -13.82 -14.69 -13.33
CA LEU A 286 -14.69 -13.54 -13.14
C LEU A 286 -14.58 -12.59 -14.34
N THR A 287 -15.68 -11.95 -14.72
CA THR A 287 -15.66 -10.84 -15.68
C THR A 287 -16.15 -9.59 -14.97
N LEU A 288 -15.30 -8.58 -14.88
CA LEU A 288 -15.68 -7.31 -14.25
C LEU A 288 -16.75 -6.61 -15.08
N ASN A 289 -17.78 -6.09 -14.42
CA ASN A 289 -18.81 -5.29 -15.06
C ASN A 289 -18.23 -3.93 -15.52
N PRO A 290 -18.20 -3.63 -16.83
CA PRO A 290 -17.65 -2.37 -17.34
C PRO A 290 -18.35 -1.13 -16.80
N GLN A 291 -19.67 -1.21 -16.56
CA GLN A 291 -20.43 -0.10 -16.00
C GLN A 291 -20.06 0.13 -14.53
N ALA A 292 -19.92 -0.93 -13.73
CA ALA A 292 -19.51 -0.80 -12.33
C ALA A 292 -18.09 -0.22 -12.19
N LEU A 293 -17.18 -0.60 -13.10
CA LEU A 293 -15.86 0.02 -13.21
C LEU A 293 -15.96 1.50 -13.56
N ARG A 294 -16.78 1.86 -14.55
CA ARG A 294 -16.99 3.26 -14.94
C ARG A 294 -17.53 4.08 -13.77
N ASP A 295 -18.56 3.59 -13.10
CA ASP A 295 -19.20 4.25 -11.96
C ASP A 295 -18.20 4.45 -10.81
N MET A 296 -17.33 3.46 -10.54
CA MET A 296 -16.27 3.58 -9.53
C MET A 296 -15.29 4.71 -9.86
N TRP A 297 -14.85 4.83 -11.13
CA TRP A 297 -13.92 5.88 -11.55
C TRP A 297 -14.57 7.26 -11.54
N ASP A 298 -15.82 7.37 -12.00
CA ASP A 298 -16.57 8.63 -12.04
C ASP A 298 -16.87 9.14 -10.60
N GLU A 299 -17.27 8.24 -9.69
CA GLU A 299 -17.47 8.58 -8.27
C GLU A 299 -16.15 9.02 -7.61
N ALA A 300 -15.05 8.34 -7.91
CA ALA A 300 -13.74 8.66 -7.37
C ALA A 300 -13.20 10.01 -7.86
N GLU A 301 -13.37 10.30 -9.15
CA GLU A 301 -12.98 11.58 -9.76
C GLU A 301 -13.80 12.73 -9.18
N ALA A 302 -15.12 12.57 -9.05
CA ALA A 302 -15.99 13.60 -8.52
C ALA A 302 -15.60 13.98 -7.08
N ALA A 303 -15.34 12.98 -6.23
CA ALA A 303 -14.89 13.21 -4.86
C ALA A 303 -13.50 13.86 -4.79
N GLU A 304 -12.59 13.49 -5.69
CA GLU A 304 -11.27 14.12 -5.78
C GLU A 304 -11.38 15.57 -6.28
N ALA A 305 -12.26 15.87 -7.24
CA ALA A 305 -12.50 17.21 -7.75
C ALA A 305 -13.04 18.15 -6.66
N ASP A 306 -14.01 17.68 -5.88
CA ASP A 306 -14.51 18.43 -4.72
C ASP A 306 -13.41 18.70 -3.69
N TYR A 307 -12.61 17.68 -3.38
CA TYR A 307 -11.46 17.81 -2.47
C TYR A 307 -10.41 18.78 -2.99
N ALA A 308 -10.06 18.72 -4.27
CA ALA A 308 -9.09 19.60 -4.91
C ALA A 308 -9.55 21.05 -4.89
N ALA A 309 -10.82 21.32 -5.20
CA ALA A 309 -11.40 22.66 -5.16
C ALA A 309 -11.41 23.25 -3.75
N TYR A 310 -11.62 22.42 -2.71
CA TYR A 310 -11.52 22.84 -1.31
C TYR A 310 -10.08 23.07 -0.87
N LEU A 311 -9.18 22.14 -1.20
CA LEU A 311 -7.78 22.17 -0.79
C LEU A 311 -7.05 23.34 -1.44
N LEU A 312 -7.29 23.56 -2.74
CA LEU A 312 -6.64 24.55 -3.59
C LEU A 312 -7.66 25.61 -4.04
N ASN A 313 -8.44 26.13 -3.08
CA ASN A 313 -9.39 27.21 -3.30
C ASN A 313 -8.70 28.46 -3.91
N GLU A 314 -7.44 28.65 -3.55
CA GLU A 314 -6.47 29.52 -4.20
C GLU A 314 -5.28 28.66 -4.66
N PRO A 315 -4.75 28.88 -5.87
CA PRO A 315 -3.59 28.14 -6.34
C PRO A 315 -2.36 28.47 -5.49
N VAL A 316 -1.51 27.47 -5.24
CA VAL A 316 -0.17 27.70 -4.69
C VAL A 316 0.83 27.79 -5.84
N LEU A 317 1.98 28.45 -5.63
CA LEU A 317 2.94 28.66 -6.70
C LEU A 317 3.39 27.32 -7.33
N GLY A 318 3.06 27.15 -8.61
CA GLY A 318 3.42 25.97 -9.40
C GLY A 318 2.50 24.76 -9.24
N TYR A 319 1.32 24.93 -8.62
CA TYR A 319 0.36 23.84 -8.42
C TYR A 319 -1.06 24.34 -8.16
N CYS A 320 -2.04 23.85 -8.93
CA CYS A 320 -3.45 24.21 -8.78
C CYS A 320 -4.40 23.01 -8.86
N ALA A 321 -5.69 23.24 -8.61
CA ALA A 321 -6.71 22.18 -8.63
C ALA A 321 -6.81 21.47 -9.99
N ASP A 322 -6.64 22.20 -11.10
CA ASP A 322 -6.66 21.62 -12.44
C ASP A 322 -5.48 20.65 -12.66
N ASP A 323 -4.29 21.01 -12.19
CA ASP A 323 -3.11 20.14 -12.25
C ASP A 323 -3.35 18.86 -11.43
N HIS A 324 -3.96 18.99 -10.25
CA HIS A 324 -4.29 17.87 -9.37
C HIS A 324 -5.23 16.87 -10.04
N ILE A 325 -6.32 17.34 -10.67
CA ILE A 325 -7.29 16.45 -11.31
C ILE A 325 -6.78 15.88 -12.63
N ALA A 326 -6.02 16.67 -13.41
CA ALA A 326 -5.36 16.15 -14.59
C ALA A 326 -4.36 15.03 -14.25
N GLN A 327 -3.63 15.17 -13.14
CA GLN A 327 -2.73 14.13 -12.65
C GLN A 327 -3.49 12.89 -12.15
N PHE A 328 -4.59 13.05 -11.42
CA PHE A 328 -5.46 11.93 -11.01
C PHE A 328 -5.89 11.09 -12.22
N ARG A 329 -6.42 11.74 -13.27
CA ARG A 329 -6.87 11.07 -14.50
C ARG A 329 -5.73 10.31 -15.18
N TYR A 330 -4.55 10.92 -15.25
CA TYR A 330 -3.36 10.27 -15.83
C TYR A 330 -2.95 9.01 -15.05
N ILE A 331 -2.96 9.07 -13.71
CA ILE A 331 -2.62 7.92 -12.86
C ILE A 331 -3.70 6.83 -12.95
N ALA A 332 -4.97 7.20 -12.95
CA ALA A 332 -6.08 6.25 -13.10
C ALA A 332 -5.96 5.42 -14.38
N ASN A 333 -5.57 6.02 -15.51
CA ASN A 333 -5.29 5.28 -16.74
C ASN A 333 -4.10 4.31 -16.60
N ARG A 334 -3.08 4.64 -15.81
CA ARG A 334 -1.98 3.70 -15.50
C ARG A 334 -2.50 2.50 -14.69
N ARG A 335 -3.35 2.73 -13.69
CA ARG A 335 -3.96 1.66 -12.88
C ARG A 335 -4.87 0.76 -13.72
N ALA A 336 -5.67 1.33 -14.62
CA ALA A 336 -6.50 0.59 -15.56
C ALA A 336 -5.65 -0.33 -16.47
N ARG A 337 -4.53 0.18 -17.02
CA ARG A 337 -3.57 -0.64 -17.79
C ARG A 337 -2.92 -1.73 -16.95
N GLN A 338 -2.57 -1.44 -15.70
CA GLN A 338 -2.04 -2.44 -14.76
C GLN A 338 -3.06 -3.54 -14.46
N LEU A 339 -4.35 -3.23 -14.39
CA LEU A 339 -5.43 -4.20 -14.24
C LEU A 339 -5.67 -5.01 -15.53
N GLY A 340 -5.48 -4.38 -16.69
CA GLY A 340 -5.77 -4.94 -18.01
C GLY A 340 -7.17 -4.59 -18.53
N VAL A 341 -7.71 -3.43 -18.14
CA VAL A 341 -9.01 -2.90 -18.58
C VAL A 341 -8.84 -1.59 -19.35
N ASP A 342 -9.91 -1.14 -20.00
CA ASP A 342 -9.93 0.11 -20.75
C ASP A 342 -9.64 1.34 -19.86
N GLU A 343 -8.97 2.33 -20.44
CA GLU A 343 -8.64 3.58 -19.75
C GLU A 343 -9.91 4.40 -19.44
N PRO A 344 -10.17 4.78 -18.18
CA PRO A 344 -11.38 5.53 -17.82
C PRO A 344 -11.38 6.98 -18.34
N PHE A 345 -10.19 7.58 -18.54
CA PHE A 345 -10.03 8.99 -18.91
C PHE A 345 -9.20 9.14 -20.19
N ALA A 346 -9.78 8.82 -21.34
CA ALA A 346 -9.08 8.88 -22.63
C ALA A 346 -8.42 10.24 -22.89
N GLY A 347 -7.15 10.22 -23.30
CA GLY A 347 -6.37 11.42 -23.61
C GLY A 347 -5.79 12.17 -22.40
N ALA A 348 -5.91 11.63 -21.18
CA ALA A 348 -5.24 12.19 -20.01
C ALA A 348 -3.71 12.18 -20.16
N VAL A 349 -3.07 13.30 -19.86
CA VAL A 349 -1.62 13.49 -19.94
C VAL A 349 -1.03 13.78 -18.56
N CYS A 350 0.24 13.43 -18.36
CA CYS A 350 0.95 13.69 -17.11
C CYS A 350 1.04 15.20 -16.84
N ALA A 351 0.27 15.69 -15.87
CA ALA A 351 0.23 17.10 -15.49
C ALA A 351 1.41 17.47 -14.57
N LEU A 352 1.90 16.52 -13.79
CA LEU A 352 2.99 16.69 -12.84
C LEU A 352 4.19 15.80 -13.21
N PRO A 353 4.92 16.08 -14.30
CA PRO A 353 6.04 15.25 -14.73
C PRO A 353 7.17 15.18 -13.70
N TRP A 354 7.28 16.18 -12.83
CA TRP A 354 8.24 16.22 -11.73
C TRP A 354 7.89 15.27 -10.58
N LEU A 355 6.68 14.72 -10.52
CA LEU A 355 6.26 13.82 -9.45
C LEU A 355 7.05 12.50 -9.49
N ASP A 356 7.34 12.00 -10.69
CA ASP A 356 8.21 10.84 -10.91
C ASP A 356 9.66 11.11 -10.46
N GLU A 357 10.15 12.35 -10.57
CA GLU A 357 11.48 12.74 -10.07
C GLU A 357 11.49 12.83 -8.54
N GLN A 358 10.44 13.43 -7.96
CA GLN A 358 10.33 13.65 -6.52
C GLN A 358 10.11 12.34 -5.76
N SER A 359 9.45 11.38 -6.38
CA SER A 359 9.19 10.06 -5.82
C SER A 359 10.41 9.13 -5.78
N ASN A 360 11.45 9.45 -6.55
CA ASN A 360 12.74 8.75 -6.45
C ASN A 360 13.59 9.39 -5.34
N VAL A 361 13.59 8.78 -4.15
CA VAL A 361 14.51 9.16 -3.07
C VAL A 361 15.95 9.09 -3.61
N ARG A 362 16.65 10.23 -3.63
CA ARG A 362 18.07 10.25 -4.04
C ARG A 362 18.88 9.45 -3.01
N LYS A 363 19.50 8.37 -3.48
CA LYS A 363 20.36 7.48 -2.68
C LYS A 363 21.59 8.17 -2.07
N GLU A 364 21.95 9.34 -2.59
CA GLU A 364 23.12 10.09 -2.15
C GLU A 364 22.74 11.05 -1.02
N LYS A 365 22.75 10.56 0.22
CA LYS A 365 22.95 11.41 1.39
C LYS A 365 24.44 11.44 1.73
N ASN A 366 24.98 12.64 1.99
CA ASN A 366 26.37 12.81 2.39
C ASN A 366 26.62 12.04 3.70
N PHE A 367 27.64 11.17 3.69
CA PHE A 367 28.06 10.32 4.81
C PHE A 367 28.30 11.07 6.14
N PHE A 368 28.47 12.39 6.09
CA PHE A 368 28.77 13.26 7.23
C PHE A 368 27.55 14.03 7.79
N GLU A 369 26.38 13.98 7.14
CA GLU A 369 25.23 14.81 7.50
C GLU A 369 24.06 14.03 8.12
N THR A 370 24.13 12.69 8.19
CA THR A 370 23.03 11.87 8.73
C THR A 370 23.54 10.52 9.25
N ARG A 371 22.88 9.95 10.28
CA ARG A 371 23.12 8.55 10.67
C ARG A 371 22.80 7.66 9.48
N VAL A 372 23.67 6.69 9.18
CA VAL A 372 23.49 5.73 8.10
C VAL A 372 22.24 4.89 8.39
N THR A 373 21.19 5.09 7.62
CA THR A 373 19.87 4.42 7.77
C THR A 373 19.73 3.16 6.93
N GLU A 374 20.71 2.81 6.09
CA GLU A 374 20.69 1.59 5.29
C GLU A 374 21.91 0.70 5.57
N TYR A 375 21.67 -0.47 6.17
CA TYR A 375 22.63 -1.58 6.15
C TYR A 375 22.43 -2.38 4.85
N GLN A 376 23.06 -1.97 3.76
CA GLN A 376 23.39 -2.92 2.70
C GLN A 376 24.69 -3.63 3.12
N THR A 377 24.59 -4.91 3.50
CA THR A 377 25.76 -5.78 3.48
C THR A 377 26.23 -5.84 2.04
N GLY A 378 27.41 -5.26 1.79
CA GLY A 378 27.98 -5.09 0.46
C GLY A 378 27.94 -6.38 -0.33
N SER A 379 27.48 -6.28 -1.58
CA SER A 379 27.69 -7.28 -2.61
C SER A 379 29.15 -7.68 -2.62
N ALA A 380 29.42 -8.98 -2.44
CA ALA A 380 30.77 -9.53 -2.54
C ALA A 380 31.37 -9.13 -3.89
N LEU A 381 32.49 -8.40 -3.85
CA LEU A 381 33.34 -8.16 -5.01
C LEU A 381 33.80 -9.51 -5.55
N SER A 382 33.31 -9.91 -6.73
CA SER A 382 33.94 -10.96 -7.52
C SER A 382 35.17 -10.37 -8.18
N TRP A 383 36.35 -10.79 -7.73
CA TRP A 383 37.58 -10.58 -8.47
C TRP A 383 37.74 -11.75 -9.44
N GLU A 384 37.76 -11.46 -10.74
CA GLU A 384 38.29 -12.39 -11.75
C GLU A 384 39.82 -12.45 -11.68
#